data_AF-A0A812J2Z7-F1
#
_entry.id   AF-A0A812J2Z7-F1
#
_cell.length_a   1.000
_cell.length_b   1.000
_cell.length_c   1.000
_cell.angle_alpha   90.00
_cell.angle_beta   90.00
_cell.angle_gamma   90.00
#
_symmetry.space_group_name_H-M   'P 1'
#
loop_
_entity.id
_entity.type
_entity.pdbx_description
1 polymer ?
#
loop_
_entity_poly.entity_id
_entity_poly.type
_entity_poly.pdbx_seq_one_letter_code
_entity_poly.pdbx_strand_id
1 'polypeptide(L)'
;DGILALTVRHASAAEQSKRQWILLDGPVDAVWIENLNTVLDDNKKLCLNSGEIIKLTPVTTMMFEVEDLSAASPATVSRCGMVFLEQQDIGWRVLMMSWCERLPERLRDHATLLQELMDSSLDAVFEMISRKVTKPVPVSINWLVLNLLHLMSALLQAELPLDPNTKDLPVKEKESKLEALFWLSLVWSFGCVTDSEGRIVMDPFFRKLASGQTQGMKEEFGLLCQEPAQRTSAQARGGPPSFPEEGSVFDYFPVGPSNKWEPWSKKIGTFDIPKDAQAHSLIVPTSDTVRNAFFLQMLVKAECHVLFAGPTGTGKTVVIQQQLLKGFDREKYNTFAFAFSAQSSANQTQDVIDGKLDKRKKGCYGPPFGKRCLVFVDDLNMPAKEKFGAQPPIELLRQWMDTSGWYERKTCEYRQLVDLNFIAALTPSAGRPQITARYMRHYNYFYALPFEGESLHRIFQTVLQWYLAKFPGQVSSLSGNVVKATVDVYHSISANMLPTPAKSHYTFNLRDLAKVNQGICLCSKESLPSADDFIKCWVHECQRVFQALLGAGGSCQEHA
;
A
#
# COMPACT_ATOMS: atom_id res chain seq x y z
N ASP A 1 4.73 35.94 -14.21
CA ASP A 1 3.48 35.26 -14.61
C ASP A 1 3.41 33.87 -14.03
N GLY A 2 2.20 33.39 -13.73
CA GLY A 2 1.97 32.02 -13.26
C GLY A 2 1.73 31.03 -14.40
N ILE A 3 1.74 29.73 -14.08
CA ILE A 3 1.59 28.62 -15.05
C ILE A 3 0.29 28.77 -15.87
N LEU A 4 -0.84 29.00 -15.23
CA LEU A 4 -2.14 29.15 -15.92
C LEU A 4 -2.14 30.31 -16.92
N ALA A 5 -1.56 31.46 -16.56
CA ALA A 5 -1.48 32.61 -17.44
C ALA A 5 -0.68 32.28 -18.71
N LEU A 6 0.46 31.59 -18.57
CA LEU A 6 1.28 31.15 -19.69
C LEU A 6 0.54 30.15 -20.58
N THR A 7 -0.15 29.18 -19.98
CA THR A 7 -0.94 28.17 -20.72
C THR A 7 -2.08 28.80 -21.50
N VAL A 8 -2.82 29.75 -20.90
CA VAL A 8 -3.91 30.47 -21.56
C VAL A 8 -3.38 31.34 -22.69
N ARG A 9 -2.24 32.03 -22.48
CA ARG A 9 -1.60 32.84 -23.53
C ARG A 9 -1.18 31.97 -24.72
N HIS A 10 -0.58 30.82 -24.47
CA HIS A 10 -0.21 29.87 -25.51
C HIS A 10 -1.43 29.33 -26.26
N ALA A 11 -2.50 28.97 -25.56
CA ALA A 11 -3.74 28.49 -26.16
C ALA A 11 -4.46 29.57 -26.99
N SER A 12 -4.45 30.82 -26.54
CA SER A 12 -5.07 31.94 -27.27
C SER A 12 -4.25 32.39 -28.49
N ALA A 13 -2.94 32.12 -28.53
CA ALA A 13 -2.07 32.41 -29.66
C ALA A 13 -2.05 31.29 -30.73
N ALA A 14 -2.60 30.10 -30.42
CA ALA A 14 -2.62 28.96 -31.33
C ALA A 14 -3.52 29.19 -32.56
N GLU A 15 -3.25 28.46 -33.64
CA GLU A 15 -4.07 28.51 -34.85
C GLU A 15 -5.54 28.15 -34.56
N GLN A 16 -6.45 28.99 -35.07
CA GLN A 16 -7.90 28.82 -34.86
C GLN A 16 -8.52 27.64 -35.63
N SER A 17 -7.71 26.87 -36.37
CA SER A 17 -8.16 25.69 -37.11
C SER A 17 -8.42 24.48 -36.20
N LYS A 18 -7.88 24.47 -34.97
CA LYS A 18 -7.98 23.35 -34.03
C LYS A 18 -8.51 23.80 -32.68
N ARG A 19 -9.42 23.01 -32.10
CA ARG A 19 -9.87 23.21 -30.70
C ARG A 19 -8.69 23.02 -29.74
N GLN A 20 -8.58 23.92 -28.78
CA GLN A 20 -7.57 23.90 -27.72
C GLN A 20 -8.25 23.58 -26.39
N TRP A 21 -7.67 22.68 -25.61
CA TRP A 21 -8.20 22.29 -24.30
C TRP A 21 -7.20 22.64 -23.21
N ILE A 22 -7.65 23.38 -22.21
CA ILE A 22 -6.91 23.68 -20.98
C ILE A 22 -7.52 22.84 -19.88
N LEU A 23 -6.81 21.79 -19.48
CA LEU A 23 -7.24 20.89 -18.41
C LEU A 23 -6.66 21.33 -17.07
N LEU A 24 -7.53 21.52 -16.09
CA LEU A 24 -7.19 21.80 -14.70
C LEU A 24 -7.68 20.64 -13.84
N ASP A 25 -6.74 19.79 -13.44
CA ASP A 25 -7.03 18.60 -12.67
C ASP A 25 -6.58 18.77 -11.21
N GLY A 26 -7.54 18.74 -10.28
CA GLY A 26 -7.27 18.79 -8.84
C GLY A 26 -8.50 19.15 -8.01
N PRO A 27 -8.38 19.13 -6.67
CA PRO A 27 -9.43 19.66 -5.80
C PRO A 27 -9.62 21.16 -6.04
N VAL A 28 -10.88 21.62 -5.96
CA VAL A 28 -11.21 23.04 -6.12
C VAL A 28 -11.15 23.76 -4.78
N ASP A 29 -10.43 24.87 -4.77
CA ASP A 29 -10.35 25.80 -3.64
C ASP A 29 -11.11 27.09 -3.99
N ALA A 30 -11.93 27.58 -3.06
CA ALA A 30 -12.67 28.84 -3.18
C ALA A 30 -11.76 30.03 -3.54
N VAL A 31 -10.57 30.10 -2.93
CA VAL A 31 -9.60 31.19 -3.12
C VAL A 31 -9.11 31.25 -4.57
N TRP A 32 -8.88 30.10 -5.20
CA TRP A 32 -8.37 30.06 -6.57
C TRP A 32 -9.48 30.23 -7.60
N ILE A 33 -10.63 29.59 -7.39
CA ILE A 33 -11.73 29.61 -8.37
C ILE A 33 -12.39 30.98 -8.46
N GLU A 34 -12.42 31.76 -7.37
CA GLU A 34 -12.99 33.11 -7.38
C GLU A 34 -12.24 34.06 -8.31
N ASN A 35 -10.91 33.92 -8.39
CA ASN A 35 -10.07 34.69 -9.31
C ASN A 35 -10.26 34.28 -10.78
N LEU A 36 -10.93 33.15 -11.04
CA LEU A 36 -11.24 32.67 -12.39
C LEU A 36 -12.66 33.04 -12.84
N ASN A 37 -13.45 33.69 -12.00
CA ASN A 37 -14.85 34.02 -12.30
C ASN A 37 -15.04 34.78 -13.62
N THR A 38 -14.17 35.74 -13.95
CA THR A 38 -14.27 36.55 -15.19
C THR A 38 -13.87 35.79 -16.46
N VAL A 39 -13.14 34.68 -16.32
CA VAL A 39 -12.81 33.80 -17.45
C VAL A 39 -13.84 32.69 -17.63
N LEU A 40 -14.54 32.32 -16.56
CA LEU A 40 -15.59 31.30 -16.54
C LEU A 40 -16.98 31.85 -16.91
N ASP A 41 -17.20 33.16 -16.83
CA ASP A 41 -18.44 33.79 -17.28
C ASP A 41 -18.45 34.09 -18.80
N ASP A 42 -19.52 34.73 -19.28
CA ASP A 42 -19.67 35.10 -20.69
C ASP A 42 -18.60 36.07 -21.20
N ASN A 43 -17.86 36.75 -20.32
CA ASN A 43 -16.80 37.66 -20.72
C ASN A 43 -15.60 36.90 -21.31
N LYS A 44 -15.33 35.67 -20.82
CA LYS A 44 -14.22 34.81 -21.26
C LYS A 44 -12.87 35.53 -21.23
N LYS A 45 -12.62 36.32 -20.17
CA LYS A 45 -11.41 37.13 -19.99
C LYS A 45 -10.70 36.77 -18.68
N LEU A 46 -9.48 36.26 -18.81
CA LEU A 46 -8.59 36.07 -17.67
C LEU A 46 -7.94 37.42 -17.31
N CYS A 47 -8.23 37.92 -16.12
CA CYS A 47 -7.65 39.15 -15.58
C CYS A 47 -6.51 38.78 -14.62
N LEU A 48 -5.29 39.26 -14.91
CA LEU A 48 -4.13 39.02 -14.06
C LEU A 48 -3.91 40.19 -13.10
N ASN A 49 -3.27 39.93 -11.96
CA ASN A 49 -2.90 40.97 -10.98
C ASN A 49 -1.95 42.04 -11.56
N SER A 50 -1.27 41.73 -12.68
CA SER A 50 -0.45 42.69 -13.43
C SER A 50 -1.29 43.73 -14.20
N GLY A 51 -2.61 43.54 -14.28
CA GLY A 51 -3.51 44.34 -15.12
C GLY A 51 -3.63 43.82 -16.57
N GLU A 52 -2.87 42.79 -16.95
CA GLU A 52 -3.01 42.15 -18.26
C GLU A 52 -4.35 41.39 -18.34
N ILE A 53 -5.05 41.54 -19.47
CA ILE A 53 -6.32 40.88 -19.74
C ILE A 53 -6.14 39.98 -20.97
N ILE A 54 -6.29 38.66 -20.77
CA ILE A 54 -6.17 37.66 -21.83
C ILE A 54 -7.56 37.14 -22.17
N LYS A 55 -8.02 37.37 -23.40
CA LYS A 55 -9.32 36.85 -23.86
C LYS A 55 -9.15 35.43 -24.40
N LEU A 56 -10.01 34.52 -23.97
CA LEU A 56 -10.11 33.18 -24.55
C LEU A 56 -10.71 33.27 -25.95
N THR A 57 -10.15 32.51 -26.88
CA THR A 57 -10.71 32.40 -28.23
C THR A 57 -11.90 31.43 -28.23
N PRO A 58 -12.83 31.51 -29.20
CA PRO A 58 -13.96 30.58 -29.28
C PRO A 58 -13.57 29.11 -29.44
N VAL A 59 -12.33 28.83 -29.87
CA VAL A 59 -11.80 27.47 -30.04
C VAL A 59 -11.12 26.93 -28.77
N THR A 60 -10.97 27.75 -27.73
CA THR A 60 -10.38 27.34 -26.46
C THR A 60 -11.47 26.91 -25.46
N THR A 61 -11.34 25.70 -24.93
CA THR A 61 -12.17 25.15 -23.86
C THR A 61 -11.33 24.99 -22.60
N MET A 62 -11.83 25.47 -21.46
CA MET A 62 -11.25 25.21 -20.15
C MET A 62 -12.09 24.12 -19.46
N MET A 63 -11.44 23.07 -18.96
CA MET A 63 -12.10 21.93 -18.33
C MET A 63 -11.48 21.67 -16.96
N PHE A 64 -12.33 21.41 -15.97
CA PHE A 64 -11.92 21.07 -14.61
C PHE A 64 -12.25 19.61 -14.33
N GLU A 65 -11.24 18.83 -13.93
CA GLU A 65 -11.44 17.47 -13.45
C GLU A 65 -11.29 17.46 -11.92
N VAL A 66 -12.43 17.26 -11.24
CA VAL A 66 -12.57 17.48 -9.80
C VAL A 66 -13.29 16.27 -9.18
N GLU A 67 -12.94 15.91 -7.94
CA GLU A 67 -13.65 14.84 -7.21
C GLU A 67 -15.03 15.33 -6.75
N ASP A 68 -15.05 16.52 -6.16
CA ASP A 68 -16.23 17.18 -5.67
C ASP A 68 -16.09 18.71 -5.78
N LEU A 69 -17.22 19.40 -5.59
CA LEU A 69 -17.32 20.86 -5.58
C LEU A 69 -17.79 21.39 -4.23
N SER A 70 -17.53 20.66 -3.13
CA SER A 70 -18.02 21.02 -1.79
C SER A 70 -17.52 22.38 -1.29
N ALA A 71 -16.37 22.81 -1.78
CA ALA A 71 -15.76 24.11 -1.46
C ALA A 71 -16.13 25.24 -2.45
N ALA A 72 -16.88 24.96 -3.52
CA ALA A 72 -17.25 25.96 -4.52
C ALA A 72 -18.63 26.60 -4.22
N SER A 73 -18.75 27.90 -4.46
CA SER A 73 -20.04 28.58 -4.28
C SER A 73 -21.03 28.20 -5.42
N PRO A 74 -22.34 28.10 -5.16
CA PRO A 74 -23.33 27.84 -6.20
C PRO A 74 -23.27 28.83 -7.37
N ALA A 75 -22.93 30.09 -7.09
CA ALA A 75 -22.77 31.13 -8.12
C ALA A 75 -21.54 30.89 -9.03
N THR A 76 -20.49 30.26 -8.50
CA THR A 76 -19.33 29.83 -9.30
C THR A 76 -19.70 28.64 -10.17
N VAL A 77 -20.42 27.67 -9.60
CA VAL A 77 -20.84 26.45 -10.30
C VAL A 77 -21.83 26.75 -11.42
N SER A 78 -22.73 27.73 -11.23
CA SER A 78 -23.73 28.10 -12.26
C SER A 78 -23.13 28.69 -13.54
N ARG A 79 -21.85 29.07 -13.52
CA ARG A 79 -21.11 29.59 -14.68
C ARG A 79 -20.47 28.48 -15.51
N CYS A 80 -20.41 27.26 -14.96
CA CYS A 80 -19.75 26.12 -15.59
C CYS A 80 -20.78 25.12 -16.15
N GLY A 81 -20.44 24.50 -17.28
CA GLY A 81 -21.15 23.32 -17.75
C GLY A 81 -20.78 22.12 -16.88
N MET A 82 -21.77 21.48 -16.27
CA MET A 82 -21.56 20.33 -15.38
C MET A 82 -21.78 19.02 -16.14
N VAL A 83 -20.76 18.16 -16.13
CA VAL A 83 -20.84 16.78 -16.63
C VAL A 83 -20.60 15.86 -15.46
N PHE A 84 -21.63 15.12 -15.05
CA PHE A 84 -21.52 14.14 -13.98
C PHE A 84 -21.19 12.77 -14.58
N LEU A 85 -20.16 12.12 -14.05
CA LEU A 85 -19.80 10.75 -14.41
C LEU A 85 -20.18 9.85 -13.23
N GLU A 86 -21.16 8.97 -13.42
CA GLU A 86 -21.48 7.98 -12.40
C GLU A 86 -20.49 6.82 -12.46
N GLN A 87 -19.93 6.44 -11.30
CA GLN A 87 -19.01 5.30 -11.21
C GLN A 87 -19.67 3.98 -11.60
N GLN A 88 -21.01 3.92 -11.54
CA GLN A 88 -21.83 2.76 -11.89
C GLN A 88 -21.78 2.44 -13.39
N ASP A 89 -21.54 3.45 -14.23
CA ASP A 89 -21.58 3.33 -15.68
C ASP A 89 -20.33 2.64 -16.25
N ILE A 90 -19.20 2.69 -15.52
CA ILE A 90 -17.93 2.05 -15.91
C ILE A 90 -17.64 0.89 -14.96
N GLY A 91 -18.24 -0.25 -15.29
CA GLY A 91 -18.07 -1.49 -14.53
C GLY A 91 -16.68 -2.11 -14.66
N TRP A 92 -16.33 -2.94 -13.68
CA TRP A 92 -15.05 -3.64 -13.60
C TRP A 92 -14.74 -4.53 -14.82
N ARG A 93 -15.77 -5.01 -15.52
CA ARG A 93 -15.64 -5.85 -16.72
C ARG A 93 -14.86 -5.16 -17.84
N VAL A 94 -14.97 -3.83 -17.96
CA VAL A 94 -14.20 -3.06 -18.97
C VAL A 94 -12.69 -3.15 -18.69
N LEU A 95 -12.30 -3.13 -17.42
CA LEU A 95 -10.90 -3.29 -17.02
C LEU A 95 -10.38 -4.69 -17.35
N MET A 96 -11.19 -5.72 -17.05
CA MET A 96 -10.88 -7.11 -17.39
C MET A 96 -10.71 -7.31 -18.91
N MET A 97 -11.68 -6.84 -19.71
CA MET A 97 -11.64 -6.98 -21.16
C MET A 97 -10.41 -6.28 -21.75
N SER A 98 -10.16 -5.03 -21.35
CA SER A 98 -8.97 -4.27 -21.78
C SER A 98 -7.66 -4.94 -21.37
N TRP A 99 -7.62 -5.61 -20.22
CA TRP A 99 -6.43 -6.36 -19.80
C TRP A 99 -6.23 -7.62 -20.63
N CYS A 100 -7.31 -8.37 -20.93
CA CYS A 100 -7.26 -9.57 -21.75
C CYS A 100 -6.76 -9.28 -23.17
N GLU A 101 -7.17 -8.16 -23.78
CA GLU A 101 -6.69 -7.72 -25.10
C GLU A 101 -5.18 -7.41 -25.12
N ARG A 102 -4.62 -7.01 -23.98
CA ARG A 102 -3.20 -6.66 -23.81
C ARG A 102 -2.34 -7.84 -23.36
N LEU A 103 -2.90 -9.05 -23.26
CA LEU A 103 -2.13 -10.22 -22.88
C LEU A 103 -1.00 -10.51 -23.88
N PRO A 104 0.17 -10.95 -23.40
CA PRO A 104 1.25 -11.47 -24.24
C PRO A 104 0.75 -12.55 -25.20
N GLU A 105 1.38 -12.68 -26.37
CA GLU A 105 0.96 -13.60 -27.44
C GLU A 105 0.73 -15.04 -26.94
N ARG A 106 1.64 -15.56 -26.10
CA ARG A 106 1.58 -16.90 -25.51
C ARG A 106 0.43 -17.15 -24.52
N LEU A 107 -0.28 -16.09 -24.15
CA LEU A 107 -1.41 -16.13 -23.22
C LEU A 107 -2.75 -15.78 -23.87
N ARG A 108 -2.77 -15.36 -25.15
CA ARG A 108 -4.01 -14.95 -25.83
C ARG A 108 -5.04 -16.07 -25.92
N ASP A 109 -4.60 -17.29 -26.18
CA ASP A 109 -5.47 -18.47 -26.24
C ASP A 109 -6.07 -18.85 -24.87
N HIS A 110 -5.53 -18.29 -23.79
CA HIS A 110 -5.99 -18.48 -22.42
C HIS A 110 -6.81 -17.29 -21.88
N ALA A 111 -7.08 -16.27 -22.70
CA ALA A 111 -7.86 -15.10 -22.28
C ALA A 111 -9.26 -15.51 -21.80
N THR A 112 -9.92 -16.43 -22.51
CA THR A 112 -11.26 -16.93 -22.13
C THR A 112 -11.24 -17.60 -20.76
N LEU A 113 -10.22 -18.42 -20.47
CA LEU A 113 -10.05 -19.03 -19.15
C LEU A 113 -9.97 -17.97 -18.06
N LEU A 114 -9.13 -16.94 -18.24
CA LEU A 114 -8.97 -15.87 -17.27
C LEU A 114 -10.26 -15.05 -17.06
N GLN A 115 -11.02 -14.80 -18.13
CA GLN A 115 -12.33 -14.14 -18.04
C GLN A 115 -13.33 -14.98 -17.26
N GLU A 116 -13.46 -16.27 -17.59
CA GLU A 116 -14.33 -17.19 -16.87
C GLU A 116 -13.97 -17.27 -15.38
N LEU A 117 -12.67 -17.28 -15.06
CA LEU A 117 -12.18 -17.27 -13.68
C LEU A 117 -12.65 -16.02 -12.92
N MET A 118 -12.55 -14.84 -13.53
CA MET A 118 -12.94 -13.57 -12.94
C MET A 118 -14.46 -13.42 -12.83
N ASP A 119 -15.22 -13.66 -13.91
CA ASP A 119 -16.68 -13.53 -13.93
C ASP A 119 -17.36 -14.45 -12.92
N SER A 120 -16.86 -15.67 -12.74
CA SER A 120 -17.46 -16.59 -11.77
C SER A 120 -17.05 -16.34 -10.32
N SER A 121 -16.10 -15.44 -10.04
CA SER A 121 -15.60 -15.20 -8.67
C SER A 121 -15.88 -13.78 -8.15
N LEU A 122 -15.76 -12.76 -8.99
CA LEU A 122 -15.62 -11.39 -8.53
C LEU A 122 -16.89 -10.78 -7.92
N ASP A 123 -18.08 -11.09 -8.46
CA ASP A 123 -19.33 -10.51 -7.93
C ASP A 123 -19.58 -10.90 -6.46
N ALA A 124 -19.31 -12.16 -6.10
CA ALA A 124 -19.39 -12.63 -4.70
C ALA A 124 -18.27 -12.04 -3.81
N VAL A 125 -17.05 -11.90 -4.35
CA VAL A 125 -15.94 -11.27 -3.63
C VAL A 125 -16.25 -9.80 -3.32
N PHE A 126 -16.81 -9.05 -4.26
CA PHE A 126 -17.19 -7.65 -4.03
C PHE A 126 -18.24 -7.51 -2.94
N GLU A 127 -19.20 -8.44 -2.90
CA GLU A 127 -20.22 -8.43 -1.87
C GLU A 127 -19.63 -8.73 -0.48
N MET A 128 -18.74 -9.72 -0.38
CA MET A 128 -18.00 -10.00 0.85
C MET A 128 -17.21 -8.79 1.34
N ILE A 129 -16.45 -8.15 0.44
CA ILE A 129 -15.68 -6.96 0.76
C ILE A 129 -16.58 -5.80 1.19
N SER A 130 -17.74 -5.63 0.55
CA SER A 130 -18.63 -4.49 0.83
C SER A 130 -19.41 -4.67 2.13
N ARG A 131 -19.88 -5.89 2.43
CA ARG A 131 -20.90 -6.15 3.47
C ARG A 131 -20.40 -6.92 4.69
N LYS A 132 -19.31 -7.68 4.58
CA LYS A 132 -18.92 -8.67 5.59
C LYS A 132 -17.60 -8.38 6.28
N VAL A 133 -16.79 -7.47 5.76
CA VAL A 133 -15.47 -7.15 6.32
C VAL A 133 -15.24 -5.65 6.50
N THR A 134 -14.45 -5.34 7.51
CA THR A 134 -14.00 -3.99 7.83
C THR A 134 -12.86 -3.59 6.89
N LYS A 135 -12.88 -2.34 6.42
CA LYS A 135 -11.86 -1.78 5.53
C LYS A 135 -11.16 -0.64 6.27
N PRO A 136 -9.95 -0.85 6.82
CA PRO A 136 -9.24 0.20 7.55
C PRO A 136 -8.90 1.42 6.69
N VAL A 137 -8.82 1.24 5.37
CA VAL A 137 -8.67 2.30 4.37
C VAL A 137 -9.84 2.20 3.39
N PRO A 138 -10.51 3.31 3.02
CA PRO A 138 -11.54 3.28 1.98
C PRO A 138 -10.98 2.78 0.64
N VAL A 139 -11.68 1.84 0.01
CA VAL A 139 -11.30 1.27 -1.30
C VAL A 139 -12.50 1.26 -2.24
N SER A 140 -12.24 1.34 -3.55
CA SER A 140 -13.27 1.16 -4.59
C SER A 140 -13.09 -0.18 -5.31
N ILE A 141 -14.19 -0.72 -5.84
CA ILE A 141 -14.17 -2.02 -6.55
C ILE A 141 -13.20 -1.99 -7.74
N ASN A 142 -13.28 -0.94 -8.56
CA ASN A 142 -12.42 -0.80 -9.73
C ASN A 142 -10.93 -0.72 -9.35
N TRP A 143 -10.60 -0.09 -8.22
CA TRP A 143 -9.23 -0.08 -7.72
C TRP A 143 -8.75 -1.47 -7.31
N LEU A 144 -9.57 -2.26 -6.61
CA LEU A 144 -9.20 -3.65 -6.26
C LEU A 144 -9.06 -4.55 -7.47
N VAL A 145 -9.87 -4.34 -8.51
CA VAL A 145 -9.75 -5.04 -9.79
C VAL A 145 -8.44 -4.66 -10.48
N LEU A 146 -8.05 -3.39 -10.51
CA LEU A 146 -6.73 -3.00 -11.00
C LEU A 146 -5.60 -3.65 -10.19
N ASN A 147 -5.74 -3.74 -8.87
CA ASN A 147 -4.76 -4.43 -8.02
C ASN A 147 -4.60 -5.91 -8.41
N LEU A 148 -5.73 -6.60 -8.64
CA LEU A 148 -5.76 -7.97 -9.16
C LEU A 148 -5.04 -8.09 -10.49
N LEU A 149 -5.37 -7.24 -11.46
CA LEU A 149 -4.83 -7.31 -12.82
C LEU A 149 -3.32 -7.00 -12.85
N HIS A 150 -2.86 -6.01 -12.08
CA HIS A 150 -1.44 -5.68 -11.95
C HIS A 150 -0.67 -6.81 -11.27
N LEU A 151 -1.17 -7.36 -10.16
CA LEU A 151 -0.53 -8.46 -9.45
C LEU A 151 -0.47 -9.73 -10.33
N MET A 152 -1.56 -10.03 -11.02
CA MET A 152 -1.63 -11.14 -11.97
C MET A 152 -0.59 -10.94 -13.08
N SER A 153 -0.53 -9.76 -13.71
CA SER A 153 0.47 -9.46 -14.74
C SER A 153 1.90 -9.63 -14.24
N ALA A 154 2.20 -9.13 -13.04
CA ALA A 154 3.51 -9.25 -12.43
C ALA A 154 3.90 -10.71 -12.18
N LEU A 155 2.98 -11.50 -11.66
CA LEU A 155 3.18 -12.93 -11.41
C LEU A 155 3.37 -13.69 -12.73
N LEU A 156 2.53 -13.46 -13.73
CA LEU A 156 2.65 -14.09 -15.05
C LEU A 156 4.02 -13.81 -15.68
N GLN A 157 4.50 -12.57 -15.57
CA GLN A 157 5.80 -12.18 -16.12
C GLN A 157 6.99 -12.87 -15.43
N ALA A 158 6.92 -13.09 -14.12
CA ALA A 158 8.02 -13.72 -13.39
C ALA A 158 7.99 -15.26 -13.48
N GLU A 159 6.80 -15.84 -13.59
CA GLU A 159 6.59 -17.26 -13.39
C GLU A 159 6.40 -18.03 -14.70
N LEU A 160 6.10 -17.36 -15.82
CA LEU A 160 5.90 -18.01 -17.12
C LEU A 160 6.99 -17.60 -18.12
N PRO A 161 7.43 -18.54 -18.98
CA PRO A 161 8.31 -18.22 -20.11
C PRO A 161 7.50 -17.46 -21.17
N LEU A 162 7.37 -16.15 -21.01
CA LEU A 162 6.63 -15.30 -21.95
C LEU A 162 7.45 -14.91 -23.19
N ASP A 163 8.78 -15.01 -23.14
CA ASP A 163 9.67 -14.71 -24.26
C ASP A 163 9.48 -15.76 -25.38
N PRO A 164 9.13 -15.35 -26.61
CA PRO A 164 8.99 -16.23 -27.77
C PRO A 164 10.18 -17.17 -28.03
N ASN A 165 11.39 -16.80 -27.57
CA ASN A 165 12.61 -17.58 -27.76
C ASN A 165 12.84 -18.66 -26.70
N THR A 166 12.05 -18.68 -25.63
CA THR A 166 12.17 -19.68 -24.55
C THR A 166 11.24 -20.86 -24.79
N LYS A 167 11.59 -22.06 -24.30
CA LYS A 167 10.72 -23.24 -24.41
C LYS A 167 9.40 -22.99 -23.68
N ASP A 168 8.27 -23.14 -24.38
CA ASP A 168 6.95 -22.97 -23.79
C ASP A 168 6.57 -24.17 -22.90
N LEU A 169 5.64 -23.93 -21.98
CA LEU A 169 5.07 -24.96 -21.11
C LEU A 169 3.96 -25.74 -21.83
N PRO A 170 3.78 -27.03 -21.51
CA PRO A 170 2.60 -27.77 -21.96
C PRO A 170 1.31 -27.05 -21.57
N VAL A 171 0.31 -27.09 -22.46
CA VAL A 171 -0.98 -26.37 -22.29
C VAL A 171 -1.59 -26.61 -20.91
N LYS A 172 -1.69 -27.87 -20.48
CA LYS A 172 -2.26 -28.25 -19.19
C LYS A 172 -1.48 -27.69 -17.99
N GLU A 173 -0.15 -27.75 -18.03
CA GLU A 173 0.70 -27.19 -16.97
C GLU A 173 0.59 -25.67 -16.89
N LYS A 174 0.48 -25.01 -18.06
CA LYS A 174 0.26 -23.58 -18.16
C LYS A 174 -1.10 -23.20 -17.58
N GLU A 175 -2.18 -23.90 -17.94
CA GLU A 175 -3.53 -23.65 -17.42
C GLU A 175 -3.60 -23.86 -15.89
N SER A 176 -3.01 -24.94 -15.35
CA SER A 176 -2.86 -25.10 -13.89
C SER A 176 -2.14 -23.92 -13.25
N LYS A 177 -1.03 -23.49 -13.82
CA LYS A 177 -0.26 -22.36 -13.28
C LYS A 177 -1.04 -21.05 -13.35
N LEU A 178 -1.79 -20.80 -14.44
CA LEU A 178 -2.67 -19.64 -14.57
C LEU A 178 -3.74 -19.61 -13.47
N GLU A 179 -4.40 -20.74 -13.22
CA GLU A 179 -5.38 -20.84 -12.14
C GLU A 179 -4.75 -20.57 -10.76
N ALA A 180 -3.60 -21.19 -10.45
CA ALA A 180 -2.91 -20.97 -9.18
C ALA A 180 -2.51 -19.50 -8.96
N LEU A 181 -1.97 -18.85 -10.01
CA LEU A 181 -1.60 -17.44 -9.94
C LEU A 181 -2.82 -16.52 -9.84
N PHE A 182 -3.94 -16.87 -10.49
CA PHE A 182 -5.19 -16.14 -10.33
C PHE A 182 -5.66 -16.18 -8.87
N TRP A 183 -5.70 -17.35 -8.24
CA TRP A 183 -6.13 -17.47 -6.85
C TRP A 183 -5.20 -16.75 -5.88
N LEU A 184 -3.88 -16.82 -6.09
CA LEU A 184 -2.92 -16.03 -5.31
C LEU A 184 -3.21 -14.54 -5.47
N SER A 185 -3.44 -14.08 -6.70
CA SER A 185 -3.72 -12.67 -7.00
C SER A 185 -5.05 -12.21 -6.40
N LEU A 186 -6.08 -13.06 -6.44
CA LEU A 186 -7.41 -12.76 -5.88
C LEU A 186 -7.34 -12.61 -4.36
N VAL A 187 -6.76 -13.59 -3.67
CA VAL A 187 -6.57 -13.55 -2.20
C VAL A 187 -5.76 -12.33 -1.79
N TRP A 188 -4.70 -11.99 -2.53
CA TRP A 188 -3.80 -10.88 -2.22
C TRP A 188 -4.16 -9.53 -2.83
N SER A 189 -5.32 -9.41 -3.48
CA SER A 189 -5.88 -8.12 -3.92
C SER A 189 -7.16 -7.75 -3.18
N PHE A 190 -7.95 -8.75 -2.77
CA PHE A 190 -9.20 -8.53 -2.03
C PHE A 190 -9.07 -8.90 -0.55
N GLY A 191 -8.42 -10.00 -0.21
CA GLY A 191 -8.23 -10.39 1.19
C GLY A 191 -7.15 -9.57 1.92
N CYS A 192 -6.28 -8.86 1.18
CA CYS A 192 -5.26 -8.00 1.75
C CYS A 192 -5.78 -6.63 2.21
N VAL A 193 -7.06 -6.30 2.03
CA VAL A 193 -7.62 -4.96 2.33
C VAL A 193 -8.25 -4.84 3.71
N THR A 194 -8.41 -5.97 4.40
CA THR A 194 -9.09 -6.09 5.69
C THR A 194 -8.12 -6.39 6.84
N ASP A 195 -8.60 -6.19 8.07
CA ASP A 195 -7.95 -6.55 9.33
C ASP A 195 -7.98 -8.06 9.63
N SER A 196 -7.45 -8.45 10.79
CA SER A 196 -7.34 -9.86 11.22
C SER A 196 -8.70 -10.55 11.24
N GLU A 197 -9.73 -9.90 11.80
CA GLU A 197 -11.10 -10.43 11.88
C GLU A 197 -11.68 -10.69 10.50
N GLY A 198 -11.52 -9.75 9.56
CA GLY A 198 -11.99 -9.98 8.20
C GLY A 198 -11.23 -11.10 7.49
N ARG A 199 -9.95 -11.33 7.79
CA ARG A 199 -9.22 -12.49 7.21
C ARG A 199 -9.76 -13.82 7.71
N ILE A 200 -10.18 -13.91 8.99
CA ILE A 200 -10.84 -15.10 9.54
C ILE A 200 -12.14 -15.40 8.78
N VAL A 201 -12.92 -14.37 8.44
CA VAL A 201 -14.16 -14.52 7.66
C VAL A 201 -13.89 -14.88 6.20
N MET A 202 -12.86 -14.28 5.60
CA MET A 202 -12.54 -14.47 4.18
C MET A 202 -11.85 -15.81 3.88
N ASP A 203 -11.17 -16.42 4.85
CA ASP A 203 -10.48 -17.70 4.68
C ASP A 203 -11.40 -18.85 4.20
N PRO A 204 -12.46 -19.24 4.94
CA PRO A 204 -13.36 -20.30 4.50
C PRO A 204 -14.09 -19.93 3.20
N PHE A 205 -14.40 -18.64 3.00
CA PHE A 205 -15.00 -18.14 1.77
C PHE A 205 -14.10 -18.38 0.55
N PHE A 206 -12.82 -17.99 0.62
CA PHE A 206 -11.88 -18.21 -0.48
C PHE A 206 -11.61 -19.69 -0.72
N ARG A 207 -11.53 -20.51 0.34
CA ARG A 207 -11.38 -21.98 0.20
C ARG A 207 -12.56 -22.60 -0.55
N LYS A 208 -13.79 -22.23 -0.20
CA LYS A 208 -15.00 -22.75 -0.87
C LYS A 208 -15.16 -22.21 -2.29
N LEU A 209 -14.81 -20.95 -2.53
CA LEU A 209 -14.81 -20.37 -3.86
C LEU A 209 -13.77 -21.05 -4.77
N ALA A 210 -12.57 -21.31 -4.24
CA ALA A 210 -11.49 -21.97 -4.95
C ALA A 210 -11.76 -23.45 -5.26
N SER A 211 -12.48 -24.16 -4.38
CA SER A 211 -12.83 -25.57 -4.60
C SER A 211 -13.82 -25.79 -5.75
N GLY A 212 -14.52 -24.73 -6.18
CA GLY A 212 -15.59 -24.81 -7.18
C GLY A 212 -16.90 -25.40 -6.65
N GLN A 213 -16.95 -25.83 -5.38
CA GLN A 213 -18.14 -26.35 -4.70
C GLN A 213 -18.98 -25.21 -4.13
N THR A 214 -19.54 -24.39 -5.02
CA THR A 214 -20.19 -23.12 -4.66
C THR A 214 -21.63 -23.27 -4.21
N GLN A 215 -22.17 -24.50 -4.18
CA GLN A 215 -23.54 -24.77 -3.73
C GLN A 215 -23.75 -24.36 -2.28
N GLY A 216 -24.81 -23.60 -2.01
CA GLY A 216 -25.18 -23.16 -0.67
C GLY A 216 -24.29 -22.04 -0.13
N MET A 217 -23.33 -21.52 -0.91
CA MET A 217 -22.51 -20.36 -0.49
C MET A 217 -23.38 -19.14 -0.23
N LYS A 218 -24.48 -18.99 -0.96
CA LYS A 218 -25.38 -17.85 -0.77
C LYS A 218 -25.97 -17.82 0.64
N GLU A 219 -26.39 -18.98 1.15
CA GLU A 219 -26.95 -19.11 2.49
C GLU A 219 -25.86 -19.06 3.56
N GLU A 220 -24.76 -19.80 3.36
CA GLU A 220 -23.65 -19.90 4.31
C GLU A 220 -22.99 -18.55 4.61
N PHE A 221 -22.73 -17.75 3.57
CA PHE A 221 -22.08 -16.44 3.71
C PHE A 221 -23.09 -15.28 3.69
N GLY A 222 -24.39 -15.57 3.51
CA GLY A 222 -25.45 -14.57 3.43
C GLY A 222 -25.27 -13.58 2.29
N LEU A 223 -25.00 -14.08 1.08
CA LEU A 223 -24.84 -13.32 -0.16
C LEU A 223 -26.21 -12.98 -0.78
N LEU A 224 -26.28 -11.88 -1.51
CA LEU A 224 -27.45 -11.42 -2.26
C LEU A 224 -27.27 -11.65 -3.76
N CYS A 225 -26.02 -11.64 -4.23
CA CYS A 225 -25.68 -11.93 -5.62
C CYS A 225 -26.15 -13.34 -6.03
N GLN A 226 -26.06 -13.62 -7.32
CA GLN A 226 -26.24 -14.99 -7.81
C GLN A 226 -25.14 -15.87 -7.23
N GLU A 227 -25.45 -17.16 -7.02
CA GLU A 227 -24.43 -18.09 -6.58
C GLU A 227 -23.29 -18.13 -7.60
N PRO A 228 -22.03 -18.08 -7.16
CA PRO A 228 -20.88 -18.28 -8.03
C PRO A 228 -21.07 -19.55 -8.85
N ALA A 229 -20.79 -19.49 -10.15
CA ALA A 229 -20.99 -20.63 -11.05
C ALA A 229 -20.21 -21.85 -10.53
N GLN A 230 -20.89 -22.99 -10.40
CA GLN A 230 -20.23 -24.24 -10.05
C GLN A 230 -19.20 -24.59 -11.12
N ARG A 231 -17.97 -24.85 -10.71
CA ARG A 231 -16.93 -25.35 -11.61
C ARG A 231 -16.74 -26.82 -11.35
N THR A 232 -17.18 -27.65 -12.29
CA THR A 232 -16.90 -29.08 -12.24
C THR A 232 -15.41 -29.34 -12.43
N SER A 233 -14.90 -30.47 -11.92
CA SER A 233 -13.51 -30.89 -12.12
C SER A 233 -13.11 -31.03 -13.60
N ALA A 234 -14.08 -31.16 -14.51
CA ALA A 234 -13.88 -31.15 -15.96
C ALA A 234 -13.75 -29.74 -16.57
N GLN A 235 -14.28 -28.71 -15.90
CA GLN A 235 -14.17 -27.30 -16.30
C GLN A 235 -12.95 -26.61 -15.66
N ALA A 236 -12.49 -27.08 -14.51
CA ALA A 236 -11.21 -26.69 -13.93
C ALA A 236 -10.08 -27.33 -14.75
N ARG A 237 -9.59 -26.62 -15.76
CA ARG A 237 -8.57 -27.13 -16.69
C ARG A 237 -7.26 -27.46 -15.95
N GLY A 238 -7.04 -26.84 -14.79
CA GLY A 238 -5.94 -27.10 -13.88
C GLY A 238 -6.26 -27.86 -12.57
N GLY A 239 -7.54 -28.08 -12.24
CA GLY A 239 -8.02 -28.58 -10.95
C GLY A 239 -8.02 -27.50 -9.84
N PRO A 240 -8.96 -27.55 -8.86
CA PRO A 240 -9.04 -26.52 -7.83
C PRO A 240 -7.77 -26.42 -6.98
N PRO A 241 -7.40 -25.23 -6.46
CA PRO A 241 -6.34 -25.09 -5.47
C PRO A 241 -6.55 -26.04 -4.29
N SER A 242 -5.55 -26.86 -4.00
CA SER A 242 -5.53 -27.65 -2.77
C SER A 242 -4.80 -26.85 -1.69
N PHE A 243 -5.50 -25.91 -1.08
CA PHE A 243 -4.99 -25.23 0.12
C PHE A 243 -4.87 -26.24 1.25
N PRO A 244 -3.74 -26.30 1.99
CA PRO A 244 -3.63 -27.17 3.15
C PRO A 244 -4.70 -26.85 4.21
N GLU A 245 -5.15 -27.86 4.94
CA GLU A 245 -6.20 -27.72 5.97
C GLU A 245 -5.74 -26.88 7.16
N GLU A 246 -4.45 -26.99 7.53
CA GLU A 246 -3.86 -26.18 8.58
C GLU A 246 -3.69 -24.72 8.13
N GLY A 247 -3.78 -23.76 9.06
CA GLY A 247 -3.58 -22.35 8.78
C GLY A 247 -4.63 -21.73 7.84
N SER A 248 -4.32 -20.56 7.30
CA SER A 248 -5.21 -19.82 6.38
C SER A 248 -4.65 -19.79 4.96
N VAL A 249 -5.50 -19.57 3.95
CA VAL A 249 -5.12 -19.26 2.55
C VAL A 249 -4.07 -18.15 2.45
N PHE A 250 -4.00 -17.24 3.42
CA PHE A 250 -3.00 -16.16 3.50
C PHE A 250 -1.58 -16.65 3.87
N ASP A 251 -1.47 -17.88 4.37
CA ASP A 251 -0.21 -18.47 4.82
C ASP A 251 0.51 -19.25 3.73
N TYR A 252 -0.10 -19.38 2.54
CA TYR A 252 0.39 -20.22 1.46
C TYR A 252 0.72 -19.46 0.18
N PHE A 253 1.61 -20.06 -0.62
CA PHE A 253 1.91 -19.66 -1.99
C PHE A 253 1.99 -20.89 -2.91
N PRO A 254 1.66 -20.76 -4.20
CA PRO A 254 1.69 -21.87 -5.14
C PRO A 254 3.12 -22.24 -5.55
N VAL A 255 3.38 -23.53 -5.75
CA VAL A 255 4.68 -24.08 -6.16
C VAL A 255 4.53 -25.05 -7.32
N GLY A 256 5.34 -24.84 -8.36
CA GLY A 256 5.39 -25.70 -9.53
C GLY A 256 4.09 -25.65 -10.37
N PRO A 257 3.94 -26.58 -11.33
CA PRO A 257 2.75 -26.66 -12.18
C PRO A 257 1.59 -27.44 -11.55
N SER A 258 1.76 -28.04 -10.36
CA SER A 258 0.83 -29.04 -9.82
C SER A 258 -0.23 -28.51 -8.85
N ASN A 259 -0.58 -27.22 -8.90
CA ASN A 259 -1.52 -26.57 -7.96
C ASN A 259 -1.26 -26.87 -6.47
N LYS A 260 0.02 -27.13 -6.14
CA LYS A 260 0.47 -27.41 -4.78
C LYS A 260 0.79 -26.10 -4.08
N TRP A 261 0.36 -25.98 -2.84
CA TRP A 261 0.56 -24.80 -2.02
C TRP A 261 1.51 -25.10 -0.86
N GLU A 262 2.44 -24.18 -0.63
CA GLU A 262 3.45 -24.30 0.42
C GLU A 262 3.43 -23.09 1.34
N PRO A 263 3.71 -23.27 2.64
CA PRO A 263 3.61 -22.16 3.60
C PRO A 263 4.74 -21.16 3.40
N TRP A 264 4.46 -19.86 3.56
CA TRP A 264 5.46 -18.78 3.48
C TRP A 264 6.65 -18.98 4.43
N SER A 265 6.46 -19.74 5.52
CA SER A 265 7.52 -20.12 6.44
C SER A 265 8.68 -20.86 5.76
N LYS A 266 8.43 -21.62 4.68
CA LYS A 266 9.48 -22.28 3.90
C LYS A 266 10.38 -21.31 3.14
N LYS A 267 9.92 -20.09 2.86
CA LYS A 267 10.74 -19.04 2.23
C LYS A 267 11.58 -18.27 3.26
N ILE A 268 11.44 -18.52 4.55
CA ILE A 268 12.30 -17.92 5.57
C ILE A 268 13.67 -18.58 5.48
N GLY A 269 14.66 -17.85 4.96
CA GLY A 269 16.05 -18.28 4.92
C GLY A 269 16.70 -18.37 6.30
N THR A 270 17.97 -18.79 6.35
CA THR A 270 18.76 -18.76 7.58
C THR A 270 18.92 -17.32 8.05
N PHE A 271 18.68 -17.08 9.34
CA PHE A 271 18.81 -15.76 9.95
C PHE A 271 20.02 -15.75 10.88
N ASP A 272 21.18 -15.43 10.29
CA ASP A 272 22.43 -15.35 11.01
C ASP A 272 22.67 -13.91 11.47
N ILE A 273 22.75 -13.72 12.79
CA ILE A 273 23.01 -12.41 13.39
C ILE A 273 24.52 -12.21 13.58
N PRO A 274 25.14 -11.18 12.97
CA PRO A 274 26.55 -10.87 13.19
C PRO A 274 26.85 -10.59 14.67
N LYS A 275 28.04 -10.97 15.14
CA LYS A 275 28.44 -10.79 16.56
C LYS A 275 28.43 -9.32 17.01
N ASP A 276 28.73 -8.40 16.09
CA ASP A 276 28.80 -6.96 16.35
C ASP A 276 27.50 -6.23 16.01
N ALA A 277 26.43 -6.95 15.68
CA ALA A 277 25.16 -6.34 15.36
C ALA A 277 24.56 -5.64 16.58
N GLN A 278 23.83 -4.55 16.36
CA GLN A 278 23.13 -3.85 17.43
C GLN A 278 21.70 -4.36 17.51
N ALA A 279 21.23 -4.74 18.70
CA ALA A 279 19.91 -5.35 18.91
C ALA A 279 18.76 -4.52 18.31
N HIS A 280 18.84 -3.18 18.36
CA HIS A 280 17.83 -2.29 17.80
C HIS A 280 17.81 -2.24 16.26
N SER A 281 18.86 -2.71 15.60
CA SER A 281 18.97 -2.75 14.13
C SER A 281 18.57 -4.11 13.53
N LEU A 282 18.26 -5.10 14.37
CA LEU A 282 17.93 -6.45 13.92
C LEU A 282 16.49 -6.53 13.40
N ILE A 283 16.35 -7.06 12.20
CA ILE A 283 15.06 -7.31 11.55
C ILE A 283 14.92 -8.82 11.41
N VAL A 284 14.13 -9.43 12.31
CA VAL A 284 13.91 -10.87 12.29
C VAL A 284 12.91 -11.22 11.19
N PRO A 285 13.26 -12.10 10.23
CA PRO A 285 12.33 -12.51 9.19
C PRO A 285 11.23 -13.41 9.77
N THR A 286 9.99 -13.01 9.48
CA THR A 286 8.75 -13.77 9.71
C THR A 286 8.07 -14.08 8.38
N SER A 287 7.07 -14.98 8.41
CA SER A 287 6.23 -15.28 7.25
C SER A 287 5.64 -14.01 6.62
N ASP A 288 5.15 -13.07 7.43
CA ASP A 288 4.59 -11.81 6.95
C ASP A 288 5.62 -10.93 6.25
N THR A 289 6.82 -10.79 6.83
CA THR A 289 7.88 -9.95 6.24
C THR A 289 8.37 -10.50 4.91
N VAL A 290 8.55 -11.83 4.82
CA VAL A 290 8.97 -12.50 3.59
C VAL A 290 7.90 -12.40 2.51
N ARG A 291 6.63 -12.57 2.89
CA ARG A 291 5.48 -12.42 1.99
C ARG A 291 5.32 -11.00 1.46
N ASN A 292 5.37 -10.00 2.34
CA ASN A 292 5.27 -8.59 1.96
C ASN A 292 6.45 -8.18 1.06
N ALA A 293 7.66 -8.65 1.36
CA ALA A 293 8.83 -8.46 0.50
C ALA A 293 8.64 -9.12 -0.88
N PHE A 294 8.07 -10.31 -0.94
CA PHE A 294 7.76 -10.99 -2.21
C PHE A 294 6.83 -10.13 -3.08
N PHE A 295 5.68 -9.71 -2.56
CA PHE A 295 4.73 -8.90 -3.34
C PHE A 295 5.31 -7.55 -3.76
N LEU A 296 6.07 -6.91 -2.87
CA LEU A 296 6.79 -5.68 -3.21
C LEU A 296 7.76 -5.88 -4.37
N GLN A 297 8.59 -6.93 -4.34
CA GLN A 297 9.54 -7.22 -5.42
C GLN A 297 8.82 -7.53 -6.74
N MET A 298 7.76 -8.33 -6.69
CA MET A 298 6.99 -8.72 -7.86
C MET A 298 6.40 -7.52 -8.58
N LEU A 299 5.70 -6.66 -7.84
CA LEU A 299 5.03 -5.48 -8.38
C LEU A 299 6.02 -4.42 -8.85
N VAL A 300 7.11 -4.18 -8.12
CA VAL A 300 8.14 -3.22 -8.53
C VAL A 300 8.86 -3.66 -9.82
N LYS A 301 9.12 -4.97 -9.99
CA LYS A 301 9.69 -5.51 -11.23
C LYS A 301 8.75 -5.37 -12.42
N ALA A 302 7.44 -5.41 -12.17
CA ALA A 302 6.39 -5.12 -13.16
C ALA A 302 6.09 -3.62 -13.30
N GLU A 303 6.93 -2.76 -12.71
CA GLU A 303 6.82 -1.31 -12.77
C GLU A 303 5.54 -0.72 -12.13
N CYS A 304 4.87 -1.48 -11.26
CA CYS A 304 3.73 -1.01 -10.49
C CYS A 304 4.17 -0.18 -9.26
N HIS A 305 3.29 0.69 -8.79
CA HIS A 305 3.45 1.41 -7.52
C HIS A 305 2.86 0.59 -6.37
N VAL A 306 3.48 0.61 -5.19
CA VAL A 306 3.05 -0.25 -4.07
C VAL A 306 2.79 0.58 -2.82
N LEU A 307 1.64 0.35 -2.17
CA LEU A 307 1.26 1.01 -0.93
C LEU A 307 1.02 -0.02 0.18
N PHE A 308 1.73 0.14 1.30
CA PHE A 308 1.46 -0.59 2.53
C PHE A 308 0.71 0.29 3.53
N ALA A 309 -0.51 -0.08 3.92
CA ALA A 309 -1.15 0.50 5.10
C ALA A 309 -1.14 -0.47 6.26
N GLY A 310 -1.28 0.03 7.48
CA GLY A 310 -1.45 -0.80 8.67
C GLY A 310 -1.12 -0.04 9.93
N PRO A 311 -1.44 -0.58 11.12
CA PRO A 311 -1.16 0.08 12.39
C PRO A 311 0.33 0.39 12.60
N THR A 312 0.66 1.26 13.55
CA THR A 312 2.04 1.52 13.92
C THR A 312 2.72 0.24 14.43
N GLY A 313 3.98 0.01 14.04
CA GLY A 313 4.75 -1.13 14.53
C GLY A 313 4.62 -2.42 13.72
N THR A 314 3.81 -2.46 12.66
CA THR A 314 3.65 -3.66 11.80
C THR A 314 4.77 -3.92 10.80
N GLY A 315 5.97 -3.34 11.03
CA GLY A 315 7.16 -3.60 10.21
C GLY A 315 7.15 -3.00 8.79
N LYS A 316 6.14 -2.23 8.38
CA LYS A 316 6.01 -1.65 7.02
C LYS A 316 7.28 -0.94 6.53
N THR A 317 7.68 0.13 7.22
CA THR A 317 8.86 0.94 6.92
C THR A 317 10.13 0.09 6.87
N VAL A 318 10.27 -0.81 7.84
CA VAL A 318 11.44 -1.66 8.02
C VAL A 318 11.59 -2.64 6.85
N VAL A 319 10.50 -3.31 6.47
CA VAL A 319 10.47 -4.24 5.33
C VAL A 319 10.80 -3.50 4.03
N ILE A 320 10.16 -2.35 3.77
CA ILE A 320 10.40 -1.57 2.56
C ILE A 320 11.85 -1.10 2.49
N GLN A 321 12.38 -0.49 3.56
CA GLN A 321 13.76 -0.01 3.61
C GLN A 321 14.77 -1.15 3.40
N GLN A 322 14.54 -2.32 4.01
CA GLN A 322 15.38 -3.48 3.79
C GLN A 322 15.40 -3.91 2.30
N GLN A 323 14.24 -3.91 1.63
CA GLN A 323 14.16 -4.22 0.21
C GLN A 323 14.86 -3.17 -0.66
N LEU A 324 14.73 -1.88 -0.34
CA LEU A 324 15.43 -0.81 -1.08
C LEU A 324 16.96 -0.88 -0.93
N LEU A 325 17.45 -1.36 0.21
CA LEU A 325 18.89 -1.46 0.49
C LEU A 325 19.54 -2.72 -0.10
N LYS A 326 18.82 -3.85 -0.08
CA LYS A 326 19.36 -5.20 -0.39
C LYS A 326 18.51 -6.04 -1.34
N GLY A 327 17.23 -5.73 -1.50
CA GLY A 327 16.28 -6.55 -2.27
C GLY A 327 16.25 -6.26 -3.77
N PHE A 328 16.77 -5.10 -4.20
CA PHE A 328 16.82 -4.70 -5.61
C PHE A 328 18.26 -4.55 -6.11
N ASP A 329 18.47 -4.92 -7.37
CA ASP A 329 19.76 -4.82 -8.05
C ASP A 329 20.18 -3.36 -8.22
N ARG A 330 21.32 -2.98 -7.65
CA ARG A 330 21.85 -1.59 -7.67
C ARG A 330 22.31 -1.15 -9.06
N GLU A 331 22.54 -2.09 -9.98
CA GLU A 331 22.81 -1.76 -11.37
C GLU A 331 21.54 -1.36 -12.12
N LYS A 332 20.36 -1.83 -11.69
CA LYS A 332 19.07 -1.52 -12.32
C LYS A 332 18.28 -0.46 -11.58
N TYR A 333 18.48 -0.31 -10.28
CA TYR A 333 17.67 0.54 -9.42
C TYR A 333 18.52 1.51 -8.60
N ASN A 334 18.17 2.79 -8.70
CA ASN A 334 18.54 3.81 -7.71
C ASN A 334 17.40 3.93 -6.69
N THR A 335 17.70 4.09 -5.41
CA THR A 335 16.67 4.17 -4.37
C THR A 335 16.91 5.38 -3.47
N PHE A 336 15.82 6.04 -3.07
CA PHE A 336 15.85 6.99 -1.97
C PHE A 336 14.51 6.98 -1.23
N ALA A 337 14.55 7.44 0.02
CA ALA A 337 13.39 7.48 0.89
C ALA A 337 13.31 8.84 1.58
N PHE A 338 12.09 9.29 1.82
CA PHE A 338 11.78 10.41 2.70
C PHE A 338 10.45 10.15 3.42
N ALA A 339 10.26 10.81 4.56
CA ALA A 339 9.03 10.70 5.34
C ALA A 339 8.31 12.04 5.32
N PHE A 340 6.98 12.01 5.27
CA PHE A 340 6.19 13.20 5.49
C PHE A 340 6.06 13.53 6.98
N SER A 341 5.79 14.79 7.23
CA SER A 341 5.44 15.37 8.53
C SER A 341 4.20 16.24 8.38
N ALA A 342 3.62 16.69 9.49
CA ALA A 342 2.47 17.59 9.48
C ALA A 342 2.76 18.92 8.74
N GLN A 343 4.03 19.32 8.64
CA GLN A 343 4.46 20.59 8.01
C GLN A 343 5.07 20.38 6.61
N SER A 344 5.05 19.15 6.08
CA SER A 344 5.55 18.88 4.74
C SER A 344 4.74 19.66 3.71
N SER A 345 5.43 20.39 2.83
CA SER A 345 4.82 21.19 1.76
C SER A 345 5.09 20.60 0.38
N ALA A 346 4.23 20.88 -0.60
CA ALA A 346 4.46 20.50 -1.99
C ALA A 346 5.84 20.96 -2.48
N ASN A 347 6.24 22.15 -2.01
CA ASN A 347 7.52 22.74 -2.34
C ASN A 347 8.71 21.88 -1.91
N GLN A 348 8.71 21.43 -0.65
CA GLN A 348 9.76 20.55 -0.14
C GLN A 348 9.76 19.19 -0.83
N THR A 349 8.57 18.63 -1.11
CA THR A 349 8.44 17.36 -1.84
C THR A 349 9.07 17.46 -3.22
N GLN A 350 8.77 18.54 -3.96
CA GLN A 350 9.34 18.79 -5.27
C GLN A 350 10.87 18.89 -5.20
N ASP A 351 11.39 19.67 -4.23
CA ASP A 351 12.84 19.87 -4.07
C ASP A 351 13.58 18.57 -3.71
N VAL A 352 12.98 17.72 -2.87
CA VAL A 352 13.55 16.41 -2.50
C VAL A 352 13.64 15.49 -3.71
N ILE A 353 12.60 15.44 -4.55
CA ILE A 353 12.57 14.55 -5.71
C ILE A 353 13.46 15.11 -6.82
N ASP A 354 13.31 16.38 -7.18
CA ASP A 354 14.14 17.02 -8.22
C ASP A 354 15.64 16.96 -7.87
N GLY A 355 15.99 17.09 -6.58
CA GLY A 355 17.37 16.98 -6.10
C GLY A 355 17.99 15.58 -6.18
N LYS A 356 17.20 14.55 -6.47
CA LYS A 356 17.65 13.15 -6.64
C LYS A 356 17.68 12.69 -8.10
N LEU A 357 17.24 13.55 -9.03
CA LEU A 357 17.15 13.22 -10.45
C LEU A 357 18.18 14.00 -11.27
N ASP A 358 18.74 13.33 -12.27
CA ASP A 358 19.67 13.92 -13.21
C ASP A 358 18.93 14.45 -14.43
N LYS A 359 19.45 15.55 -15.00
CA LYS A 359 18.98 16.07 -16.27
C LYS A 359 19.48 15.17 -17.40
N ARG A 360 18.56 14.53 -18.13
CA ARG A 360 18.91 13.67 -19.30
C ARG A 360 18.96 14.47 -20.59
N LYS A 361 17.88 15.19 -20.88
CA LYS A 361 17.75 16.10 -22.03
C LYS A 361 16.92 17.32 -21.64
N LYS A 362 16.75 18.29 -22.53
CA LYS A 362 15.94 19.49 -22.24
C LYS A 362 14.53 19.07 -21.79
N GLY A 363 14.13 19.51 -20.60
CA GLY A 363 12.81 19.23 -20.02
C GLY A 363 12.60 17.81 -19.48
N CYS A 364 13.58 16.90 -19.55
CA CYS A 364 13.42 15.50 -19.13
C CYS A 364 14.48 15.12 -18.09
N TYR A 365 14.01 14.62 -16.96
CA TYR A 365 14.80 14.29 -15.77
C TYR A 365 14.49 12.87 -15.32
N GLY A 366 15.48 12.20 -14.73
CA GLY A 366 15.33 10.83 -14.26
C GLY A 366 16.61 10.35 -13.60
N PRO A 367 16.64 9.09 -13.11
CA PRO A 367 17.88 8.47 -12.67
C PRO A 367 18.90 8.35 -13.82
N PRO A 368 20.16 7.94 -13.53
CA PRO A 368 21.14 7.58 -14.55
C PRO A 368 20.56 6.67 -15.64
N PHE A 369 21.04 6.84 -16.87
CA PHE A 369 20.49 6.13 -18.03
C PHE A 369 20.53 4.61 -17.83
N GLY A 370 19.43 3.94 -18.16
CA GLY A 370 19.28 2.49 -17.98
C GLY A 370 18.85 2.03 -16.58
N LYS A 371 18.76 2.95 -15.60
CA LYS A 371 18.26 2.65 -14.25
C LYS A 371 16.84 3.16 -14.06
N ARG A 372 16.09 2.54 -13.15
CA ARG A 372 14.84 3.09 -12.58
C ARG A 372 15.08 3.61 -11.17
N CYS A 373 14.29 4.57 -10.73
CA CYS A 373 14.37 5.13 -9.38
C CYS A 373 13.19 4.68 -8.53
N LEU A 374 13.48 4.02 -7.41
CA LEU A 374 12.48 3.65 -6.41
C LEU A 374 12.40 4.77 -5.35
N VAL A 375 11.26 5.43 -5.29
CA VAL A 375 10.99 6.54 -4.39
C VAL A 375 10.10 6.04 -3.26
N PHE A 376 10.63 5.95 -2.05
CA PHE A 376 9.84 5.56 -0.88
C PHE A 376 9.35 6.78 -0.09
N VAL A 377 8.03 6.88 0.05
CA VAL A 377 7.34 7.91 0.83
C VAL A 377 6.75 7.27 2.09
N ASP A 378 7.40 7.50 3.23
CA ASP A 378 6.89 7.04 4.52
C ASP A 378 5.92 8.05 5.14
N ASP A 379 5.05 7.59 6.03
CA ASP A 379 4.03 8.39 6.70
C ASP A 379 3.18 9.22 5.70
N LEU A 380 2.76 8.60 4.60
CA LEU A 380 2.10 9.26 3.48
C LEU A 380 0.90 10.12 3.90
N ASN A 381 0.16 9.68 4.92
CA ASN A 381 -1.03 10.36 5.43
C ASN A 381 -0.77 11.34 6.58
N MET A 382 0.46 11.83 6.73
CA MET A 382 0.84 12.80 7.76
C MET A 382 0.69 14.28 7.39
N PRO A 383 0.83 14.73 6.12
CA PRO A 383 0.66 16.13 5.79
C PRO A 383 -0.71 16.67 6.20
N ALA A 384 -0.74 17.85 6.81
CA ALA A 384 -1.99 18.49 7.22
C ALA A 384 -2.85 18.87 6.01
N LYS A 385 -4.17 18.78 6.19
CA LYS A 385 -5.13 19.33 5.22
C LYS A 385 -5.13 20.85 5.34
N GLU A 386 -5.16 21.53 4.20
CA GLU A 386 -5.42 22.96 4.13
C GLU A 386 -6.90 23.26 4.45
N LYS A 387 -7.25 24.55 4.52
CA LYS A 387 -8.59 25.02 4.92
C LYS A 387 -9.73 24.35 4.16
N PHE A 388 -9.51 24.03 2.88
CA PHE A 388 -10.50 23.41 2.00
C PHE A 388 -10.28 21.90 1.78
N GLY A 389 -9.47 21.27 2.62
CA GLY A 389 -9.32 19.82 2.67
C GLY A 389 -8.22 19.23 1.78
N ALA A 390 -7.64 20.02 0.88
CA ALA A 390 -6.55 19.59 0.01
C ALA A 390 -5.25 19.30 0.79
N GLN A 391 -4.41 18.41 0.25
CA GLN A 391 -3.08 18.12 0.76
C GLN A 391 -2.07 18.33 -0.38
N PRO A 392 -1.54 19.55 -0.58
CA PRO A 392 -0.68 19.87 -1.72
C PRO A 392 0.50 18.93 -1.95
N PRO A 393 1.22 18.42 -0.92
CA PRO A 393 2.28 17.43 -1.14
C PRO A 393 1.79 16.15 -1.83
N ILE A 394 0.56 15.73 -1.53
CA ILE A 394 -0.06 14.54 -2.09
C ILE A 394 -0.58 14.82 -3.49
N GLU A 395 -1.22 15.97 -3.71
CA GLU A 395 -1.68 16.39 -5.04
C GLU A 395 -0.51 16.55 -6.03
N LEU A 396 0.65 17.01 -5.57
CA LEU A 396 1.86 17.05 -6.41
C LEU A 396 2.29 15.65 -6.86
N LEU A 397 2.31 14.67 -5.93
CA LEU A 397 2.65 13.30 -6.28
C LEU A 397 1.59 12.68 -7.21
N ARG A 398 0.31 12.99 -6.98
CA ARG A 398 -0.78 12.58 -7.87
C ARG A 398 -0.62 13.17 -9.27
N GLN A 399 -0.32 14.45 -9.38
CA GLN A 399 -0.04 15.10 -10.67
C GLN A 399 1.04 14.34 -11.43
N TRP A 400 2.11 13.93 -10.76
CA TRP A 400 3.15 13.11 -11.40
C TRP A 400 2.62 11.73 -11.84
N MET A 401 1.81 11.06 -11.02
CA MET A 401 1.23 9.75 -11.39
C MET A 401 0.36 9.83 -12.66
N ASP A 402 -0.36 10.93 -12.85
CA ASP A 402 -1.23 11.13 -14.00
C ASP A 402 -0.49 11.68 -15.24
N THR A 403 0.52 12.54 -15.05
CA THR A 403 1.14 13.33 -16.14
C THR A 403 2.64 13.09 -16.34
N SER A 404 3.27 12.27 -15.50
CA SER A 404 4.71 11.98 -15.48
C SER A 404 5.59 13.22 -15.35
N GLY A 405 5.13 14.26 -14.67
CA GLY A 405 5.90 15.49 -14.50
C GLY A 405 5.17 16.60 -13.76
N TRP A 406 5.86 17.73 -13.61
CA TRP A 406 5.33 18.94 -13.02
C TRP A 406 6.10 20.18 -13.51
N TYR A 407 5.54 21.36 -13.27
CA TYR A 407 6.16 22.62 -13.66
C TYR A 407 7.24 23.05 -12.67
N GLU A 408 8.35 23.57 -13.19
CA GLU A 408 9.36 24.26 -12.39
C GLU A 408 8.82 25.63 -11.94
N ARG A 409 8.97 25.96 -10.67
CA ARG A 409 8.25 27.09 -10.05
C ARG A 409 8.76 28.47 -10.49
N LYS A 410 10.03 28.61 -10.87
CA LYS A 410 10.66 29.88 -11.27
C LYS A 410 10.56 30.13 -12.77
N THR A 411 10.81 29.12 -13.60
CA THR A 411 10.81 29.22 -15.06
C THR A 411 9.45 28.86 -15.67
N CYS A 412 8.56 28.23 -14.90
CA CYS A 412 7.28 27.68 -15.38
C CYS A 412 7.45 26.69 -16.54
N GLU A 413 8.64 26.11 -16.71
CA GLU A 413 8.86 25.05 -17.69
C GLU A 413 8.36 23.71 -17.16
N TYR A 414 7.65 22.96 -18.01
CA TYR A 414 7.25 21.60 -17.65
C TYR A 414 8.45 20.66 -17.62
N ARG A 415 8.64 19.98 -16.49
CA ARG A 415 9.65 18.94 -16.30
C ARG A 415 8.98 17.57 -16.36
N GLN A 416 9.31 16.81 -17.38
CA GLN A 416 8.95 15.40 -17.46
C GLN A 416 9.93 14.60 -16.61
N LEU A 417 9.42 13.86 -15.62
CA LEU A 417 10.22 12.96 -14.79
C LEU A 417 9.90 11.52 -15.18
N VAL A 418 10.93 10.78 -15.61
CA VAL A 418 10.79 9.44 -16.17
C VAL A 418 11.47 8.39 -15.29
N ASP A 419 11.06 7.13 -15.48
CA ASP A 419 11.65 5.95 -14.84
C ASP A 419 11.58 5.96 -13.30
N LEU A 420 10.49 6.50 -12.73
CA LEU A 420 10.25 6.47 -11.27
C LEU A 420 9.21 5.41 -10.91
N ASN A 421 9.38 4.79 -9.75
CA ASN A 421 8.40 3.93 -9.10
C ASN A 421 8.23 4.36 -7.66
N PHE A 422 7.01 4.78 -7.30
CA PHE A 422 6.68 5.10 -5.93
C PHE A 422 6.31 3.86 -5.13
N ILE A 423 6.87 3.82 -3.92
CA ILE A 423 6.48 2.92 -2.85
C ILE A 423 6.04 3.82 -1.70
N ALA A 424 4.94 3.49 -1.03
CA ALA A 424 4.44 4.30 0.06
C ALA A 424 4.05 3.46 1.28
N ALA A 425 4.09 4.08 2.45
CA ALA A 425 3.53 3.52 3.67
C ALA A 425 2.64 4.54 4.37
N LEU A 426 1.51 4.07 4.94
CA LEU A 426 0.62 4.91 5.74
C LEU A 426 0.07 4.19 6.96
N THR A 427 -0.37 4.95 7.95
CA THR A 427 -0.97 4.41 9.17
C THR A 427 -2.43 4.89 9.27
N PRO A 428 -3.43 4.01 9.06
CA PRO A 428 -4.82 4.38 9.24
C PRO A 428 -5.10 4.55 10.74
N SER A 429 -5.51 5.74 11.14
CA SER A 429 -5.87 6.05 12.52
C SER A 429 -6.84 7.21 12.55
N ALA A 430 -7.76 7.25 13.52
CA ALA A 430 -8.82 8.27 13.62
C ALA A 430 -8.29 9.73 13.66
N GLY A 431 -7.04 9.94 14.10
CA GLY A 431 -6.42 11.28 14.17
C GLY A 431 -5.57 11.67 12.96
N ARG A 432 -5.45 10.81 11.93
CA ARG A 432 -4.64 11.11 10.73
C ARG A 432 -5.54 11.45 9.53
N PRO A 433 -5.17 12.45 8.71
CA PRO A 433 -5.88 12.76 7.48
C PRO A 433 -6.07 11.54 6.56
N GLN A 434 -7.23 11.47 5.91
CA GLN A 434 -7.45 10.53 4.82
C GLN A 434 -6.87 11.08 3.51
N ILE A 435 -6.22 10.21 2.76
CA ILE A 435 -5.69 10.49 1.42
C ILE A 435 -6.82 10.37 0.39
N THR A 436 -6.84 11.24 -0.63
CA THR A 436 -7.83 11.18 -1.71
C THR A 436 -7.76 9.84 -2.46
N ALA A 437 -8.93 9.30 -2.81
CA ALA A 437 -9.05 8.10 -3.64
C ALA A 437 -8.37 8.27 -5.01
N ARG A 438 -8.31 9.51 -5.52
CA ARG A 438 -7.69 9.85 -6.81
C ARG A 438 -6.18 9.60 -6.82
N TYR A 439 -5.52 9.71 -5.67
CA TYR A 439 -4.11 9.34 -5.53
C TYR A 439 -3.93 7.86 -5.22
N MET A 440 -4.76 7.31 -4.32
CA MET A 440 -4.65 5.92 -3.88
C MET A 440 -4.84 4.92 -5.02
N ARG A 441 -5.69 5.23 -6.01
CA ARG A 441 -5.99 4.36 -7.17
C ARG A 441 -4.76 3.93 -7.99
N HIS A 442 -3.66 4.68 -7.89
CA HIS A 442 -2.42 4.40 -8.65
C HIS A 442 -1.57 3.29 -8.01
N TYR A 443 -1.88 2.88 -6.78
CA TYR A 443 -1.09 1.93 -6.02
C TYR A 443 -1.72 0.55 -5.96
N ASN A 444 -0.90 -0.49 -6.07
CA ASN A 444 -1.24 -1.80 -5.55
C ASN A 444 -1.18 -1.78 -4.02
N TYR A 445 -2.32 -2.05 -3.38
CA TYR A 445 -2.52 -1.84 -1.95
C TYR A 445 -2.42 -3.14 -1.14
N PHE A 446 -1.72 -3.08 0.00
CA PHE A 446 -1.64 -4.16 0.98
C PHE A 446 -1.84 -3.62 2.40
N TYR A 447 -2.74 -4.24 3.15
CA TYR A 447 -2.87 -4.01 4.58
C TYR A 447 -1.99 -4.97 5.38
N ALA A 448 -1.01 -4.42 6.09
CA ALA A 448 -0.14 -5.12 7.02
C ALA A 448 -0.84 -5.26 8.38
N LEU A 449 -1.11 -6.51 8.76
CA LEU A 449 -1.70 -6.84 10.05
C LEU A 449 -0.71 -6.60 11.21
N PRO A 450 -1.24 -6.32 12.41
CA PRO A 450 -0.48 -6.49 13.66
C PRO A 450 0.16 -7.87 13.72
N PHE A 451 1.39 -7.94 14.23
CA PHE A 451 1.99 -9.22 14.57
C PHE A 451 1.28 -9.80 15.80
N GLU A 452 0.94 -11.09 15.75
CA GLU A 452 0.25 -11.79 16.83
C GLU A 452 1.09 -12.97 17.34
N GLY A 453 0.87 -13.34 18.61
CA GLY A 453 1.33 -14.59 19.24
C GLY A 453 2.73 -15.06 18.85
N GLU A 454 2.79 -16.12 18.03
CA GLU A 454 4.03 -16.78 17.62
C GLU A 454 5.00 -15.87 16.86
N SER A 455 4.50 -14.95 16.04
CA SER A 455 5.34 -14.01 15.29
C SER A 455 6.08 -13.06 16.25
N LEU A 456 5.37 -12.52 17.26
CA LEU A 456 5.98 -11.68 18.28
C LEU A 456 7.00 -12.46 19.10
N HIS A 457 6.64 -13.68 19.52
CA HIS A 457 7.53 -14.55 20.26
C HIS A 457 8.81 -14.82 19.47
N ARG A 458 8.69 -15.22 18.20
CA ARG A 458 9.84 -15.47 17.31
C ARG A 458 10.73 -14.25 17.18
N ILE A 459 10.17 -13.07 16.90
CA ILE A 459 10.95 -11.83 16.73
C ILE A 459 11.76 -11.53 17.99
N PHE A 460 11.08 -11.45 19.14
CA PHE A 460 11.70 -10.99 20.38
C PHE A 460 12.61 -12.05 21.03
N GLN A 461 12.23 -13.33 20.96
CA GLN A 461 13.04 -14.43 21.46
C GLN A 461 14.33 -14.58 20.64
N THR A 462 14.27 -14.47 19.32
CA THR A 462 15.47 -14.60 18.48
C THR A 462 16.51 -13.54 18.84
N VAL A 463 16.10 -12.29 18.99
CA VAL A 463 16.99 -11.18 19.39
C VAL A 463 17.54 -11.40 20.80
N LEU A 464 16.66 -11.73 21.76
CA LEU A 464 17.06 -11.85 23.16
C LEU A 464 17.95 -13.08 23.38
N GLN A 465 17.61 -14.23 22.80
CA GLN A 465 18.41 -15.46 22.88
C GLN A 465 19.81 -15.26 22.30
N TRP A 466 19.91 -14.59 21.15
CA TRP A 466 21.20 -14.24 20.55
C TRP A 466 22.04 -13.38 21.49
N TYR A 467 21.45 -12.34 22.08
CA TYR A 467 22.17 -11.47 23.00
C TYR A 467 22.59 -12.19 24.29
N LEU A 468 21.71 -13.02 24.84
CA LEU A 468 21.94 -13.76 26.08
C LEU A 468 22.88 -14.96 25.92
N ALA A 469 23.26 -15.34 24.70
CA ALA A 469 24.19 -16.45 24.46
C ALA A 469 25.58 -16.24 25.11
N LYS A 470 25.97 -14.99 25.39
CA LYS A 470 27.23 -14.65 26.11
C LYS A 470 27.13 -14.69 27.64
N PHE A 471 25.92 -14.88 28.18
CA PHE A 471 25.61 -14.87 29.61
C PHE A 471 25.63 -16.31 30.20
N PRO A 472 25.55 -16.46 31.54
CA PRO A 472 25.42 -17.78 32.15
C PRO A 472 24.24 -18.57 31.58
N GLY A 473 24.38 -19.90 31.47
CA GLY A 473 23.36 -20.76 30.86
C GLY A 473 21.97 -20.65 31.52
N GLN A 474 21.94 -20.43 32.84
CA GLN A 474 20.71 -20.20 33.61
C GLN A 474 19.94 -18.95 33.16
N VAL A 475 20.64 -17.91 32.71
CA VAL A 475 20.05 -16.67 32.18
C VAL A 475 19.60 -16.89 30.73
N SER A 476 20.47 -17.49 29.91
CA SER A 476 20.17 -17.74 28.50
C SER A 476 18.92 -18.62 28.30
N SER A 477 18.73 -19.64 29.13
CA SER A 477 17.55 -20.52 29.05
C SER A 477 16.22 -19.84 29.37
N LEU A 478 16.24 -18.68 30.04
CA LEU A 478 15.03 -17.95 30.43
C LEU A 478 14.50 -17.00 29.35
N SER A 479 15.21 -16.82 28.24
CA SER A 479 14.84 -15.87 27.18
C SER A 479 13.42 -16.09 26.66
N GLY A 480 13.03 -17.34 26.39
CA GLY A 480 11.71 -17.70 25.88
C GLY A 480 10.61 -17.39 26.89
N ASN A 481 10.81 -17.79 28.16
CA ASN A 481 9.87 -17.53 29.24
C ASN A 481 9.66 -16.02 29.46
N VAL A 482 10.74 -15.24 29.47
CA VAL A 482 10.68 -13.77 29.62
C VAL A 482 9.97 -13.12 28.45
N VAL A 483 10.25 -13.52 27.22
CA VAL A 483 9.56 -12.96 26.04
C VAL A 483 8.08 -13.30 26.08
N LYS A 484 7.72 -14.54 26.40
CA LYS A 484 6.31 -14.94 26.57
C LYS A 484 5.61 -14.08 27.63
N ALA A 485 6.20 -13.97 28.82
CA ALA A 485 5.64 -13.16 29.90
C ALA A 485 5.53 -11.67 29.51
N THR A 486 6.49 -11.13 28.76
CA THR A 486 6.46 -9.74 28.29
C THR A 486 5.32 -9.51 27.30
N VAL A 487 5.09 -10.45 26.38
CA VAL A 487 3.97 -10.39 25.42
C VAL A 487 2.64 -10.50 26.15
N ASP A 488 2.51 -11.39 27.14
CA ASP A 488 1.31 -11.54 27.96
C ASP A 488 0.98 -10.26 28.74
N VAL A 489 2.00 -9.62 29.34
CA VAL A 489 1.87 -8.31 30.02
C VAL A 489 1.42 -7.24 29.03
N TYR A 490 2.04 -7.17 27.85
CA TYR A 490 1.66 -6.20 26.83
C TYR A 490 0.21 -6.36 26.37
N HIS A 491 -0.25 -7.59 26.12
CA HIS A 491 -1.64 -7.85 25.74
C HIS A 491 -2.61 -7.47 26.86
N SER A 492 -2.30 -7.84 28.11
CA SER A 492 -3.13 -7.49 29.27
C SER A 492 -3.26 -5.97 29.44
N ILE A 493 -2.15 -5.24 29.34
CA ILE A 493 -2.16 -3.76 29.46
C ILE A 493 -2.92 -3.13 28.28
N SER A 494 -2.66 -3.60 27.06
CA SER A 494 -3.31 -3.05 25.85
C SER A 494 -4.83 -3.27 25.85
N ALA A 495 -5.31 -4.37 26.43
CA ALA A 495 -6.74 -4.66 26.54
C ALA A 495 -7.43 -3.85 27.65
N ASN A 496 -6.76 -3.65 28.79
CA ASN A 496 -7.37 -3.02 29.96
C ASN A 496 -7.17 -1.50 30.01
N MET A 497 -6.12 -0.97 29.38
CA MET A 497 -5.71 0.44 29.48
C MET A 497 -5.89 1.15 28.14
N LEU A 498 -7.15 1.35 27.74
CA LEU A 498 -7.50 2.00 26.48
C LEU A 498 -7.32 3.53 26.54
N PRO A 499 -6.97 4.18 25.41
CA PRO A 499 -6.91 5.63 25.33
C PRO A 499 -8.29 6.23 25.53
N THR A 500 -8.39 7.16 26.48
CA THR A 500 -9.58 7.99 26.71
C THR A 500 -9.21 9.46 26.49
N PRO A 501 -10.16 10.39 26.30
CA PRO A 501 -9.84 11.81 26.19
C PRO A 501 -9.01 12.35 27.36
N ALA A 502 -9.23 11.83 28.59
CA ALA A 502 -8.46 12.18 29.78
C ALA A 502 -7.09 11.46 29.85
N LYS A 503 -6.95 10.28 29.23
CA LYS A 503 -5.74 9.45 29.22
C LYS A 503 -5.32 9.14 27.77
N SER A 504 -5.15 10.19 26.96
CA SER A 504 -4.87 10.07 25.52
C SER A 504 -3.49 9.48 25.22
N HIS A 505 -2.60 9.46 26.21
CA HIS A 505 -1.25 8.91 26.13
C HIS A 505 -1.20 7.38 26.28
N TYR A 506 -2.31 6.71 26.62
CA TYR A 506 -2.41 5.25 26.70
C TYR A 506 -2.42 4.63 25.30
N THR A 507 -1.25 4.61 24.69
CA THR A 507 -1.03 4.11 23.33
C THR A 507 0.10 3.11 23.34
N PHE A 508 -0.26 1.84 23.40
CA PHE A 508 0.70 0.73 23.41
C PHE A 508 0.92 0.24 21.99
N ASN A 509 2.17 0.02 21.62
CA ASN A 509 2.53 -0.54 20.33
C ASN A 509 3.77 -1.44 20.44
N LEU A 510 4.10 -2.12 19.35
CA LEU A 510 5.22 -3.08 19.34
C LEU A 510 6.60 -2.45 19.61
N ARG A 511 6.74 -1.12 19.53
CA ARG A 511 7.97 -0.45 19.96
C ARG A 511 8.17 -0.53 21.47
N ASP A 512 7.10 -0.67 22.25
CA ASP A 512 7.19 -0.77 23.71
C ASP A 512 7.75 -2.14 24.11
N LEU A 513 7.28 -3.22 23.48
CA LEU A 513 7.92 -4.55 23.58
C LEU A 513 9.40 -4.50 23.15
N ALA A 514 9.70 -3.82 22.05
CA ALA A 514 11.09 -3.66 21.60
C ALA A 514 11.96 -2.90 22.61
N LYS A 515 11.43 -1.87 23.29
CA LYS A 515 12.16 -1.13 24.32
C LYS A 515 12.50 -2.00 25.54
N VAL A 516 11.60 -2.88 25.97
CA VAL A 516 11.88 -3.82 27.09
C VAL A 516 13.04 -4.74 26.72
N ASN A 517 12.95 -5.39 25.56
CA ASN A 517 14.03 -6.26 25.08
C ASN A 517 15.35 -5.51 24.87
N GLN A 518 15.29 -4.30 24.30
CA GLN A 518 16.48 -3.46 24.09
C GLN A 518 17.12 -3.04 25.41
N GLY A 519 16.33 -2.69 26.42
CA GLY A 519 16.82 -2.35 27.76
C GLY A 519 17.61 -3.50 28.37
N ILE A 520 17.08 -4.72 28.28
CA ILE A 520 17.79 -5.93 28.70
C ILE A 520 19.09 -6.13 27.87
N CYS A 521 19.05 -5.83 26.57
CA CYS A 521 20.23 -5.91 25.70
C CYS A 521 21.30 -4.82 25.98
N LEU A 522 21.05 -3.87 26.89
CA LEU A 522 22.06 -2.92 27.36
C LEU A 522 22.80 -3.42 28.61
N CYS A 523 22.31 -4.46 29.27
CA CYS A 523 22.95 -5.01 30.45
C CYS A 523 24.26 -5.72 30.11
N SER A 524 25.25 -5.55 30.97
CA SER A 524 26.53 -6.26 30.88
C SER A 524 26.43 -7.64 31.52
N LYS A 525 27.40 -8.54 31.22
CA LYS A 525 27.44 -9.88 31.82
C LYS A 525 27.63 -9.81 33.33
N GLU A 526 28.36 -8.81 33.78
CA GLU A 526 28.67 -8.52 35.18
C GLU A 526 27.42 -8.07 35.94
N SER A 527 26.46 -7.43 35.26
CA SER A 527 25.21 -6.97 35.85
C SER A 527 24.17 -8.08 36.05
N LEU A 528 24.30 -9.20 35.34
CA LEU A 528 23.31 -10.31 35.34
C LEU A 528 23.98 -11.66 35.67
N PRO A 529 24.54 -11.83 36.89
CA PRO A 529 25.27 -13.05 37.25
C PRO A 529 24.36 -14.25 37.54
N SER A 530 23.11 -14.03 37.95
CA SER A 530 22.15 -15.09 38.28
C SER A 530 20.81 -14.94 37.56
N ALA A 531 20.01 -16.01 37.58
CA ALA A 531 18.63 -15.98 37.08
C ALA A 531 17.74 -14.98 37.84
N ASP A 532 17.95 -14.81 39.14
CA ASP A 532 17.18 -13.87 39.98
C ASP A 532 17.47 -12.41 39.59
N ASP A 533 18.74 -12.08 39.34
CA ASP A 533 19.14 -10.74 38.87
C ASP A 533 18.54 -10.44 37.48
N PHE A 534 18.50 -11.45 36.61
CA PHE A 534 17.86 -11.33 35.30
C PHE A 534 16.36 -11.06 35.40
N ILE A 535 15.65 -11.80 36.25
CA ILE A 535 14.21 -11.58 36.46
C ILE A 535 13.95 -10.21 37.07
N LYS A 536 14.74 -9.77 38.05
CA LYS A 536 14.65 -8.42 38.63
C LYS A 536 14.87 -7.33 37.59
N CYS A 537 15.87 -7.51 36.72
CA CYS A 537 16.14 -6.60 35.62
C CYS A 537 14.96 -6.56 34.63
N TRP A 538 14.40 -7.71 34.26
CA TRP A 538 13.22 -7.76 33.41
C TRP A 538 12.02 -7.04 34.02
N VAL A 539 11.73 -7.26 35.31
CA VAL A 539 10.66 -6.55 36.02
C VAL A 539 10.90 -5.04 36.01
N HIS A 540 12.14 -4.61 36.27
CA HIS A 540 12.51 -3.20 36.19
C HIS A 540 12.27 -2.62 34.80
N GLU A 541 12.66 -3.32 33.73
CA GLU A 541 12.43 -2.85 32.35
C GLU A 541 10.96 -2.79 31.98
N CYS A 542 10.15 -3.76 32.41
CA CYS A 542 8.70 -3.74 32.26
C CYS A 542 8.09 -2.52 32.98
N GLN A 543 8.50 -2.24 34.21
CA GLN A 543 8.05 -1.05 34.94
C GLN A 543 8.50 0.24 34.22
N ARG A 544 9.77 0.35 33.87
CA ARG A 544 10.34 1.52 33.20
C ARG A 544 9.60 1.86 31.90
N VAL A 545 9.21 0.85 31.12
CA VAL A 545 8.51 1.07 29.84
C VAL A 545 7.02 1.26 30.05
N PHE A 546 6.34 0.32 30.72
CA PHE A 546 4.89 0.34 30.81
C PHE A 546 4.37 1.29 31.89
N GLN A 547 4.98 1.34 33.07
CA GLN A 547 4.54 2.23 34.15
C GLN A 547 4.77 3.71 33.77
N ALA A 548 5.83 4.03 33.04
CA ALA A 548 6.07 5.37 32.53
C ALA A 548 4.94 5.85 31.59
N LEU A 549 4.33 4.94 30.83
CA LEU A 549 3.18 5.22 29.97
C LEU A 549 1.86 5.36 30.74
N LEU A 550 1.79 4.87 31.98
CA LEU A 550 0.58 4.94 32.81
C LEU A 550 0.52 6.19 33.70
N GLY A 551 1.60 6.97 33.76
CA GLY A 551 1.72 8.16 34.60
C GLY A 551 1.91 7.83 36.09
N ALA A 552 2.57 8.75 36.81
CA ALA A 552 2.77 8.60 38.25
C ALA A 552 1.46 8.90 39.01
N GLY A 553 0.79 7.86 39.50
CA GLY A 553 -0.11 7.99 40.66
C GLY A 553 -1.56 7.52 40.56
N GLY A 554 -2.01 6.76 39.56
CA GLY A 554 -3.46 6.48 39.46
C GLY A 554 -3.91 5.18 38.79
N SER A 555 -3.15 4.09 38.86
CA SER A 555 -3.67 2.80 38.38
C SER A 555 -3.07 1.55 39.02
N CYS A 556 -1.87 1.60 39.61
CA CYS A 556 -1.28 0.43 40.26
C CYS A 556 -1.99 -0.05 41.53
N GLN A 557 -2.96 0.71 42.08
CA GLN A 557 -3.68 0.35 43.31
C GLN A 557 -5.21 0.22 43.14
N GLU A 558 -5.79 0.60 42.00
CA GLU A 558 -7.27 0.65 41.87
C GLU A 558 -7.91 -0.66 41.38
N HIS A 559 -7.12 -1.68 41.03
CA HIS A 559 -7.62 -2.97 40.53
C HIS A 559 -7.00 -4.21 41.20
N ALA A 560 -6.47 -4.06 42.43
CA ALA A 560 -6.07 -5.20 43.26
C ALA A 560 -7.25 -5.68 44.13
#